data_AF-V5WKF1-F1
#
_entry.id   AF-V5WKF1-F1
#
_cell.length_a   1.000
_cell.length_b   1.000
_cell.length_c   1.000
_cell.angle_alpha   90.00
_cell.angle_beta   90.00
_cell.angle_gamma   90.00
#
_symmetry.space_group_name_H-M   'P 1'
#
loop_
_entity.id
_entity.type
_entity.pdbx_description
1 polymer ?
#
loop_
_entity_poly.entity_id
_entity_poly.type
_entity_poly.pdbx_seq_one_letter_code
_entity_poly.pdbx_strand_id
1 'polypeptide(L)' 'MTEACAHPNLALIKYWGKSDSANNLPATSSLGISLDAFHTRTRADFLHGEEQFSSGSPTTPA' A
#
# COMPACT_ATOMS: atom_id res chain seq x y z
N MET A 1 15.99 -1.69 10.97
CA MET A 1 14.69 -2.33 11.17
C MET A 1 13.61 -1.33 11.52
N THR A 2 12.73 -1.05 10.57
CA THR A 2 11.51 -0.25 10.77
C THR A 2 10.31 -1.08 10.34
N GLU A 3 9.16 -0.86 10.97
CA GLU A 3 7.91 -1.52 10.63
C GLU A 3 6.82 -0.47 10.44
N ALA A 4 5.97 -0.68 9.44
CA ALA A 4 4.82 0.17 9.16
C ALA A 4 3.58 -0.69 8.93
N CYS A 5 2.42 -0.15 9.32
CA CYS A 5 1.12 -0.74 9.09
C CYS A 5 0.29 0.19 8.19
N ALA A 6 -0.29 -0.37 7.13
CA ALA A 6 -1.12 0.37 6.18
C ALA A 6 -2.52 -0.26 6.09
N HIS A 7 -3.55 0.60 6.14
CA HIS A 7 -4.95 0.21 5.99
C HIS A 7 -5.40 0.36 4.53
N PRO A 8 -6.17 -0.59 3.97
CA PRO A 8 -6.73 -0.44 2.65
C PRO A 8 -7.83 0.64 2.65
N ASN A 9 -8.08 1.21 1.47
CA ASN A 9 -9.14 2.19 1.26
C ASN A 9 -10.24 1.64 0.34
N LEU A 10 -11.46 2.15 0.53
CA LEU A 10 -12.59 1.93 -0.37
C LEU A 10 -13.03 3.25 -1.00
N ALA A 11 -13.00 3.33 -2.34
CA ALA A 11 -13.39 4.53 -3.07
C ALA A 11 -14.92 4.72 -3.09
N LEU A 12 -15.40 5.84 -2.53
CA LEU A 12 -16.78 6.31 -2.64
C LEU A 12 -16.96 7.08 -3.95
N ILE A 13 -16.03 7.98 -4.28
CA ILE A 13 -15.88 8.57 -5.61
C ILE A 13 -14.68 7.91 -6.28
N LYS A 14 -14.89 7.35 -7.47
CA LYS A 14 -13.92 6.44 -8.10
C LYS A 14 -12.73 7.19 -8.68
N TYR A 15 -11.54 6.66 -8.44
CA TYR A 15 -10.38 6.92 -9.29
C TYR A 15 -10.54 6.10 -10.59
N TRP A 16 -10.84 6.76 -11.70
CA TRP A 16 -10.97 6.10 -13.00
C TRP A 16 -10.51 6.99 -14.15
N GLY A 17 -9.65 6.44 -15.01
CA GLY A 17 -8.99 7.16 -16.09
C GLY A 17 -7.74 7.93 -15.63
N LYS A 18 -6.81 8.15 -16.56
CA LYS A 18 -5.56 8.88 -16.32
C LYS A 18 -5.49 10.09 -17.26
N SER A 19 -5.17 11.26 -16.72
CA SER A 19 -4.85 12.45 -17.52
C SER A 19 -3.41 12.37 -18.05
N ASP A 20 -2.50 11.87 -17.21
CA ASP A 20 -1.12 11.54 -17.57
C ASP A 20 -0.78 10.13 -17.08
N SER A 21 -0.47 9.23 -18.01
CA SER A 21 -0.17 7.84 -17.71
C SER A 21 1.27 7.62 -17.24
N ALA A 22 2.21 8.49 -17.61
CA ALA A 22 3.62 8.34 -17.24
C ALA A 22 3.81 8.60 -15.73
N ASN A 23 3.11 9.61 -15.20
CA ASN A 23 3.15 9.97 -13.77
C ASN A 23 1.96 9.42 -12.97
N ASN A 24 1.10 8.62 -13.59
CA ASN A 24 -0.12 8.07 -12.98
C ASN A 24 -1.05 9.14 -12.39
N LEU A 25 -1.23 10.26 -13.09
CA LEU A 25 -2.12 11.34 -12.64
C LEU A 25 -3.58 11.03 -12.99
N PRO A 26 -4.51 11.21 -12.04
CA PRO A 26 -5.93 10.98 -12.28
C PRO A 26 -6.50 11.91 -13.35
N ALA A 27 -7.50 11.42 -14.08
CA ALA A 27 -8.37 12.28 -14.89
C ALA A 27 -9.36 13.09 -14.03
N THR A 28 -9.71 12.60 -12.84
CA THR A 28 -10.69 13.22 -11.92
C THR A 28 -10.28 13.00 -10.46
N SER A 29 -10.73 13.87 -9.56
CA SER A 29 -10.54 13.66 -8.12
C SER A 29 -11.30 12.42 -7.65
N SER A 30 -10.79 11.79 -6.58
CA SER A 30 -11.41 10.63 -5.94
C SER A 30 -11.54 10.88 -4.45
N LEU A 31 -12.44 10.13 -3.80
CA LEU A 31 -12.68 10.20 -2.37
C LEU A 31 -12.90 8.78 -1.87
N GLY A 32 -12.18 8.38 -0.81
CA GLY A 32 -12.31 7.07 -0.20
C GLY A 32 -12.29 7.14 1.32
N ILE A 33 -12.64 6.03 1.94
CA ILE A 33 -12.57 5.82 3.38
C ILE A 33 -11.59 4.70 3.68
N SER A 34 -10.86 4.80 4.80
CA SER A 34 -9.99 3.73 5.27
C SER A 34 -10.77 2.68 6.06
N LEU A 35 -10.39 1.41 5.90
CA LEU A 35 -11.02 0.30 6.61
C LEU A 35 -10.14 -0.13 7.79
N ASP A 36 -10.67 -0.05 9.00
CA ASP A 36 -9.91 -0.34 10.23
C ASP A 36 -9.55 -1.84 10.36
N ALA A 37 -10.52 -2.71 10.09
CA ALA A 37 -10.40 -4.15 10.34
C ALA A 37 -9.33 -4.87 9.49
N PHE A 38 -8.91 -4.27 8.37
CA PHE A 38 -7.96 -4.87 7.44
C PHE A 38 -6.67 -4.06 7.41
N HIS A 39 -5.53 -4.73 7.35
CA HIS A 39 -4.24 -4.04 7.27
C HIS A 39 -3.14 -4.94 6.72
N THR A 40 -2.11 -4.30 6.17
CA THR A 40 -0.85 -4.94 5.77
C THR A 40 0.26 -4.42 6.66
N ARG A 41 1.06 -5.31 7.25
CA ARG A 41 2.28 -4.96 8.00
C ARG A 41 3.50 -5.27 7.15
N THR A 42 4.39 -4.29 7.03
CA THR A 42 5.64 -4.43 6.28
C THR A 42 6.79 -4.01 7.16
N ARG A 43 7.80 -4.88 7.24
CA ARG A 43 9.06 -4.63 7.93
C ARG A 43 10.16 -4.42 6.92
N ALA A 44 10.96 -3.38 7.12
CA ALA A 44 12.08 -3.03 6.26
C ALA A 44 13.37 -2.94 7.07
N ASP A 45 14.43 -3.48 6.49
CA ASP A 45 15.77 -3.43 7.04
C ASP A 45 16.70 -2.79 6.04
N PHE A 46 17.51 -1.84 6.53
CA PHE A 46 18.62 -1.33 5.75
C PHE A 46 19.72 -2.38 5.75
N LEU A 47 19.80 -3.14 4.67
CA LEU A 47 20.93 -4.03 4.40
C LEU A 47 22.07 -3.20 3.83
N HIS A 48 23.26 -3.27 4.44
CA HIS A 48 24.48 -2.78 3.81
C HIS A 48 25.03 -3.91 2.92
N GLY A 49 24.82 -3.79 1.61
CA GLY A 49 25.24 -4.77 0.59
C GLY A 49 24.09 -5.66 0.09
N GLU A 50 23.97 -5.76 -1.24
CA GLU A 50 23.06 -6.57 -2.09
C GLU A 50 21.67 -6.93 -1.51
N GLU A 51 20.61 -6.37 -2.09
CA GLU A 51 19.20 -6.57 -1.68
C GLU A 51 18.78 -8.06 -1.68
N GLN A 52 18.27 -8.52 -0.54
CA GLN A 52 17.61 -9.82 -0.43
C GLN A 52 16.15 -9.64 0.00
N PHE A 53 15.23 -9.74 -0.97
CA PHE A 53 13.80 -9.77 -0.71
C PHE A 53 13.40 -11.15 -0.20
N SER A 54 13.02 -11.26 1.07
CA SER A 54 12.37 -12.46 1.61
C SER A 54 10.88 -12.18 1.77
N SER A 55 10.04 -12.97 1.10
CA SER A 55 8.59 -12.93 1.33
C SER A 55 8.29 -13.59 2.69
N GLY A 56 7.81 -12.80 3.65
CA GLY A 56 7.26 -13.34 4.90
C GLY A 56 5.99 -14.15 4.62
N SER A 57 5.82 -15.29 5.31
CA SER A 57 4.54 -16.02 5.28
C SER A 57 3.45 -15.22 6.01
N PRO A 58 2.19 -15.28 5.57
CA PRO A 58 1.08 -14.60 6.24
C PRO A 58 0.89 -15.20 7.63
N THR A 59 1.21 -14.43 8.67
CA THR A 59 0.87 -14.78 10.05
C THR A 59 -0.59 -14.43 10.31
N THR A 60 -1.41 -15.46 10.50
CA THR A 60 -2.81 -15.34 10.96
C THR A 60 -2.83 -14.66 12.34
N PRO A 61 -3.61 -13.59 12.55
CA PRO A 61 -3.83 -13.06 13.89
C PRO A 61 -4.65 -14.06 14.73
N ALA A 62 -4.28 -14.21 16.00
CA ALA A 62 -5.03 -14.97 17.00
C ALA A 62 -6.34 -14.26 17.39
#